data_AF-A0A4S4F160-F1
#
_entry.id   AF-A0A4S4F160-F1
#
_cell.length_a   1.000
_cell.length_b   1.000
_cell.length_c   1.000
_cell.angle_alpha   90.00
_cell.angle_beta   90.00
_cell.angle_gamma   90.00
#
_symmetry.space_group_name_H-M   'P 1'
#
loop_
_entity.id
_entity.type
_entity.pdbx_description
1 polymer ?
#
loop_
_entity_poly.entity_id
_entity_poly.type
_entity_poly.pdbx_seq_one_letter_code
_entity_poly.pdbx_strand_id
1 'polypeptide(L)'
;MISRGFRLIPRSLISVKNPIVLTKNHNPNSSTPRVRLVKRRAASSEIPTGTRIERSPRRRATTESTPATVVREDGYSLHINCGGGQTKVGNTVYVADESQGGAATLRAVENWGFSSTGHFWDVNATAGYYITKNVSVLTMNESQLYTSARLSPLSLTYYGRCLANGNYTVTLHFAEIVFRDNRSYQSLGRRIFNVYIQDELVLKDFDIETVAQGVDKAVVLKFNNTVVKNKTIEIRFYWAGKGTRAVPDRGIYGPLISAISIESNFKPHSDQRKKIVIVVGAVTFSLCLVFMILFIFWRRRHSGSITSREQELRGLDLQTGLFTFRQIKAATNNFDDSNKIGEGGFGSVYKGILLDGTVIAVKQLSSKSKQGNREFVNEIGMISGLQHPNLESRLKIVHRDIKATNVLLDGDLNPKISDFGLAKLTEDDNTHISTRVAGTIGYMAPEYALWGYLTNKADVYSFGVVALEIAAGKDNMKFRPSDQYVCLLDWALVLQQKGRLMELVDPQLGPDFDKEEAVKMIKIALLCTNPSPALRPAMSAVVSMLEGHLDIQDLVMDPSIYGDEYRFRSLKDKYDELQLQSSNEAQSLIDSMVTTQIGSSSTSTNDLLSNQS
;
A
#
# COMPACT_ATOMS: atom_id res chain seq x y z
N MET A 1 0.65 -7.42 -27.90
CA MET A 1 -0.34 -7.70 -28.98
C MET A 1 -1.44 -6.65 -29.07
N ILE A 2 -2.14 -6.28 -28.00
CA ILE A 2 -3.25 -5.28 -28.07
C ILE A 2 -2.82 -3.95 -28.71
N SER A 3 -1.67 -3.39 -28.30
CA SER A 3 -1.14 -2.16 -28.92
C SER A 3 -0.86 -2.30 -30.43
N ARG A 4 -0.45 -3.50 -30.89
CA ARG A 4 -0.29 -3.79 -32.33
C ARG A 4 -1.64 -3.88 -33.03
N GLY A 5 -2.66 -4.46 -32.39
CA GLY A 5 -4.03 -4.46 -32.87
C GLY A 5 -4.56 -3.04 -33.11
N PHE A 6 -4.40 -2.13 -32.15
CA PHE A 6 -4.77 -0.73 -32.32
C PHE A 6 -4.01 -0.04 -33.46
N ARG A 7 -2.72 -0.35 -33.66
CA ARG A 7 -1.91 0.22 -34.75
C ARG A 7 -2.42 -0.19 -36.14
N LEU A 8 -3.02 -1.37 -36.24
CA LEU A 8 -3.56 -1.92 -37.48
C LEU A 8 -5.02 -1.50 -37.73
N ILE A 9 -5.60 -0.68 -36.85
CA ILE A 9 -6.90 -0.08 -37.11
C ILE A 9 -6.75 0.90 -38.28
N PRO A 10 -7.68 0.85 -39.27
CA PRO A 10 -7.65 1.72 -40.43
C PRO A 10 -7.58 3.19 -40.03
N ARG A 11 -6.56 3.90 -40.51
CA ARG A 11 -6.42 5.35 -40.23
C ARG A 11 -7.57 6.16 -40.85
N SER A 12 -8.12 5.66 -41.94
CA SER A 12 -9.30 6.19 -42.64
C SER A 12 -10.56 6.21 -41.76
N LEU A 13 -10.60 5.43 -40.67
CA LEU A 13 -11.74 5.35 -39.74
C LEU A 13 -11.53 6.16 -38.45
N ILE A 14 -10.41 6.87 -38.31
CA ILE A 14 -10.13 7.70 -37.13
C ILE A 14 -10.63 9.12 -37.41
N SER A 15 -11.86 9.40 -36.98
CA SER A 15 -12.45 10.75 -37.04
C SER A 15 -11.73 11.67 -36.05
N VAL A 16 -11.07 12.71 -36.56
CA VAL A 16 -10.24 13.63 -35.77
C VAL A 16 -11.11 14.66 -35.05
N LYS A 17 -11.88 14.22 -34.05
CA LYS A 17 -12.41 15.13 -33.01
C LYS A 17 -11.89 14.68 -31.65
N ASN A 18 -11.01 15.53 -31.12
CA ASN A 18 -10.19 15.40 -29.92
C ASN A 18 -8.98 14.44 -29.97
N PRO A 19 -8.08 14.57 -30.97
CA PRO A 19 -6.70 14.19 -30.71
C PRO A 19 -6.10 15.17 -29.69
N ILE A 20 -5.51 14.66 -28.61
CA ILE A 20 -4.49 15.41 -27.87
C ILE A 20 -3.27 15.50 -28.80
N VAL A 21 -3.33 16.40 -29.78
CA VAL A 21 -2.19 16.68 -30.66
C VAL A 21 -1.24 17.55 -29.86
N LEU A 22 -0.11 16.95 -29.46
CA LEU A 22 1.08 17.74 -29.16
C LEU A 22 1.57 18.30 -30.50
N THR A 23 1.06 19.48 -30.89
CA THR A 23 1.38 20.10 -32.18
C THR A 23 2.87 20.47 -32.27
N LYS A 24 3.45 20.12 -33.42
CA LYS A 24 4.75 20.59 -33.92
C LYS A 24 4.75 22.12 -34.01
N ASN A 25 5.77 22.77 -33.46
CA ASN A 25 6.30 23.99 -34.06
C ASN A 25 7.42 23.56 -35.02
N HIS A 26 7.31 24.02 -36.27
CA HIS A 26 8.29 23.77 -37.33
C HIS A 26 9.66 24.34 -36.95
N ASN A 27 10.68 23.48 -36.87
CA ASN A 27 12.07 23.87 -37.10
C ASN A 27 12.74 22.73 -37.90
N PRO A 28 13.25 22.92 -39.13
CA PRO A 28 13.62 21.80 -40.01
C PRO A 28 14.87 21.00 -39.63
N ASN A 29 15.56 21.31 -38.52
CA ASN A 29 16.88 20.75 -38.21
C ASN A 29 17.01 20.13 -36.80
N SER A 30 16.02 19.36 -36.33
CA SER A 30 16.26 18.50 -35.16
C SER A 30 15.55 17.15 -35.25
N SER A 31 16.31 16.11 -34.93
CA SER A 31 15.87 14.74 -34.78
C SER A 31 14.65 14.61 -33.86
N THR A 32 13.65 13.86 -34.32
CA THR A 32 12.39 13.47 -33.67
C THR A 32 12.39 13.47 -32.13
N PRO A 33 11.54 14.26 -31.44
CA PRO A 33 11.44 14.20 -29.99
C PRO A 33 10.60 12.99 -29.53
N ARG A 34 11.17 12.18 -28.63
CA ARG A 34 10.45 11.11 -27.91
C ARG A 34 9.60 11.71 -26.80
N VAL A 35 8.27 11.63 -26.92
CA VAL A 35 7.35 11.96 -25.81
C VAL A 35 7.52 10.92 -24.69
N ARG A 36 7.90 11.36 -23.49
CA ARG A 36 8.02 10.52 -22.28
C ARG A 36 7.00 10.95 -21.22
N LEU A 37 6.27 9.97 -20.70
CA LEU A 37 5.32 10.15 -19.60
C LEU A 37 6.10 10.20 -18.28
N VAL A 38 5.89 11.24 -17.46
CA VAL A 38 6.57 11.40 -16.17
C VAL A 38 5.54 11.56 -15.06
N LYS A 39 5.60 10.73 -14.01
CA LYS A 39 4.64 10.74 -12.89
C LYS A 39 5.34 10.98 -11.55
N ARG A 40 4.86 11.96 -10.75
CA ARG A 40 5.31 12.22 -9.37
C ARG A 40 4.21 12.84 -8.50
N ARG A 41 4.29 12.58 -7.19
CA ARG A 41 3.44 13.14 -6.13
C ARG A 41 3.92 14.53 -5.71
N ALA A 42 3.00 15.48 -5.51
CA ALA A 42 3.26 16.73 -4.79
C ALA A 42 2.94 16.53 -3.29
N ALA A 43 3.83 16.94 -2.40
CA ALA A 43 3.52 17.14 -0.99
C ALA A 43 3.03 18.58 -0.81
N SER A 44 1.81 18.74 -0.28
CA SER A 44 1.17 20.05 -0.09
C SER A 44 1.88 20.85 1.01
N SER A 45 2.21 22.10 0.69
CA SER A 45 2.75 23.12 1.61
C SER A 45 1.62 23.75 2.43
N GLU A 46 1.86 23.90 3.73
CA GLU A 46 1.03 24.63 4.69
C GLU A 46 0.95 26.14 4.36
N ILE A 47 -0.22 26.74 4.55
CA ILE A 47 -0.42 28.19 4.63
C ILE A 47 -0.87 28.51 6.06
N PRO A 48 -0.30 29.52 6.75
CA PRO A 48 -0.66 29.86 8.11
C PRO A 48 -1.78 30.92 8.15
N THR A 49 -2.85 30.66 8.89
CA THR A 49 -3.75 31.72 9.41
C THR A 49 -4.21 31.35 10.81
N GLY A 50 -4.17 32.34 11.71
CA GLY A 50 -4.30 32.18 13.14
C GLY A 50 -5.71 32.38 13.71
N THR A 51 -5.70 32.31 15.05
CA THR A 51 -6.67 32.77 16.06
C THR A 51 -7.95 31.96 16.34
N ARG A 52 -7.78 31.07 17.34
CA ARG A 52 -8.48 30.94 18.64
C ARG A 52 -9.99 30.67 18.65
N ILE A 53 -10.39 29.56 19.30
CA ILE A 53 -11.37 29.47 20.41
C ILE A 53 -11.18 28.11 21.11
N GLU A 54 -11.01 28.15 22.44
CA GLU A 54 -10.99 26.99 23.34
C GLU A 54 -12.37 26.34 23.42
N ARG A 55 -12.47 25.02 23.21
CA ARG A 55 -13.46 24.14 23.85
C ARG A 55 -12.83 22.76 24.14
N SER A 56 -13.21 22.23 25.30
CA SER A 56 -12.69 21.09 26.06
C SER A 56 -12.75 19.72 25.36
N PRO A 57 -11.86 18.74 25.69
CA PRO A 57 -11.79 17.47 24.98
C PRO A 57 -12.68 16.39 25.60
N ARG A 58 -13.59 15.82 24.79
CA ARG A 58 -14.19 14.49 25.02
C ARG A 58 -13.47 13.45 24.15
N ARG A 59 -13.02 12.39 24.83
CA ARG A 59 -12.24 11.24 24.33
C ARG A 59 -12.98 10.43 23.26
N ARG A 60 -12.31 10.10 22.15
CA ARG A 60 -12.38 8.76 21.52
C ARG A 60 -11.25 8.49 20.51
N ALA A 61 -10.47 7.45 20.85
CA ALA A 61 -9.78 6.47 20.02
C ALA A 61 -9.19 6.90 18.66
N THR A 62 -7.89 7.19 18.66
CA THR A 62 -7.03 7.17 17.47
C THR A 62 -6.33 5.82 17.34
N THR A 63 -6.62 5.11 16.26
CA THR A 63 -5.75 4.06 15.71
C THR A 63 -4.43 4.69 15.28
N GLU A 64 -3.35 4.39 15.99
CA GLU A 64 -2.01 4.88 15.65
C GLU A 64 -1.49 4.22 14.37
N SER A 65 -1.17 5.10 13.42
CA SER A 65 -0.32 4.88 12.26
C SER A 65 1.09 4.48 12.69
N THR A 66 1.65 3.46 12.04
CA THR A 66 3.08 3.10 12.05
C THR A 66 3.99 4.33 11.83
N PRO A 67 4.93 4.64 12.72
CA PRO A 67 5.93 5.67 12.47
C PRO A 67 7.12 5.10 11.68
N ALA A 68 7.74 5.99 10.91
CA ALA A 68 8.93 5.77 10.11
C ALA A 68 10.08 5.14 10.92
N THR A 69 10.90 4.35 10.23
CA THR A 69 12.12 3.69 10.75
C THR A 69 13.14 4.73 11.21
N VAL A 70 13.03 5.14 12.47
CA VAL A 70 14.15 5.74 13.20
C VAL A 70 15.21 4.66 13.31
N VAL A 71 16.38 4.87 12.71
CA VAL A 71 17.56 4.03 12.98
C VAL A 71 17.94 4.28 14.43
N ARG A 72 17.42 3.44 15.33
CA ARG A 72 17.73 3.46 16.76
C ARG A 72 19.10 2.83 16.96
N GLU A 73 19.92 3.45 17.82
CA GLU A 73 21.20 2.86 18.24
C GLU A 73 20.96 1.49 18.87
N ASP A 74 21.83 0.53 18.53
CA ASP A 74 21.72 -0.82 19.04
C ASP A 74 22.02 -0.84 20.55
N GLY A 75 21.09 -1.43 21.32
CA GLY A 75 21.22 -1.66 22.75
C GLY A 75 22.12 -2.87 23.06
N TYR A 76 22.96 -2.72 24.08
CA TYR A 76 23.89 -3.76 24.53
C TYR A 76 23.48 -4.40 25.87
N SER A 77 22.52 -3.81 26.58
CA SER A 77 21.94 -4.38 27.78
C SER A 77 20.47 -4.03 27.94
N LEU A 78 19.73 -4.87 28.66
CA LEU A 78 18.32 -4.68 28.98
C LEU A 78 18.02 -5.34 30.33
N HIS A 79 17.46 -4.57 31.26
CA HIS A 79 17.16 -5.03 32.62
C HIS A 79 15.73 -4.63 32.98
N ILE A 80 14.87 -5.58 33.31
CA ILE A 80 13.42 -5.40 33.53
C ILE A 80 13.06 -5.88 34.93
N ASN A 81 12.38 -5.03 35.71
CA ASN A 81 11.78 -5.40 37.00
C ASN A 81 10.34 -5.89 36.77
N CYS A 82 10.13 -7.19 36.71
CA CYS A 82 8.88 -7.81 36.26
C CYS A 82 7.75 -7.65 37.30
N GLY A 83 6.70 -6.91 36.95
CA GLY A 83 5.60 -6.60 37.88
C GLY A 83 5.95 -5.50 38.90
N GLY A 84 7.12 -4.87 38.79
CA GLY A 84 7.63 -3.88 39.73
C GLY A 84 7.95 -2.53 39.09
N GLY A 85 8.17 -1.53 39.93
CA GLY A 85 8.59 -0.19 39.51
C GLY A 85 10.07 -0.10 39.16
N GLN A 86 10.49 1.05 38.62
CA GLN A 86 11.90 1.27 38.27
C GLN A 86 12.76 1.19 39.53
N THR A 87 13.80 0.34 39.49
CA THR A 87 14.62 0.06 40.66
C THR A 87 16.09 0.02 40.27
N LYS A 88 16.95 0.60 41.10
CA LYS A 88 18.41 0.59 40.90
C LYS A 88 19.05 -0.41 41.85
N VAL A 89 19.75 -1.39 41.30
CA VAL A 89 20.43 -2.44 42.06
C VAL A 89 21.90 -2.41 41.69
N GLY A 90 22.75 -2.04 42.66
CA GLY A 90 24.15 -1.73 42.40
C GLY A 90 24.30 -0.60 41.36
N ASN A 91 24.99 -0.91 40.26
CA ASN A 91 25.17 0.00 39.13
C ASN A 91 24.13 -0.16 38.01
N THR A 92 23.23 -1.15 38.13
CA THR A 92 22.29 -1.51 37.08
C THR A 92 20.90 -0.94 37.37
N VAL A 93 20.31 -0.31 36.36
CA VAL A 93 18.94 0.24 36.46
C VAL A 93 17.98 -0.73 35.78
N TYR A 94 17.05 -1.28 36.56
CA TYR A 94 15.96 -2.12 36.06
C TYR A 94 14.76 -1.25 35.72
N VAL A 95 14.30 -1.34 34.47
CA VAL A 95 13.15 -0.58 33.97
C VAL A 95 11.84 -1.16 34.53
N ALA A 96 10.85 -0.30 34.70
CA ALA A 96 9.58 -0.63 35.34
C ALA A 96 8.65 -1.48 34.46
N ASP A 97 8.04 -2.52 35.02
CA ASP A 97 6.95 -3.29 34.43
C ASP A 97 5.68 -3.25 35.29
N GLU A 98 5.07 -2.07 35.36
CA GLU A 98 3.89 -1.81 36.21
C GLU A 98 2.54 -2.06 35.50
N SER A 99 2.54 -2.62 34.29
CA SER A 99 1.28 -2.87 33.58
C SER A 99 0.45 -3.92 34.32
N GLN A 100 -0.82 -3.62 34.57
CA GLN A 100 -1.74 -4.59 35.17
C GLN A 100 -1.92 -5.86 34.34
N GLY A 101 -1.53 -5.86 33.06
CA GLY A 101 -1.70 -7.01 32.18
C GLY A 101 -3.17 -7.32 31.93
N GLY A 102 -3.45 -8.58 31.59
CA GLY A 102 -4.80 -9.04 31.26
C GLY A 102 -4.78 -10.44 30.64
N ALA A 103 -5.97 -10.99 30.41
CA ALA A 103 -6.13 -12.37 29.95
C ALA A 103 -5.58 -12.62 28.54
N ALA A 104 -5.54 -11.57 27.73
CA ALA A 104 -4.81 -11.49 26.48
C ALA A 104 -4.27 -10.07 26.35
N THR A 105 -2.98 -9.88 26.63
CA THR A 105 -2.37 -8.55 26.62
C THR A 105 -1.04 -8.61 25.93
N LEU A 106 -0.81 -7.67 25.01
CA LEU A 106 0.48 -7.40 24.40
C LEU A 106 0.83 -5.95 24.70
N ARG A 107 1.94 -5.73 25.41
CA ARG A 107 2.48 -4.40 25.68
C ARG A 107 3.82 -4.27 24.99
N ALA A 108 3.95 -3.26 24.14
CA ALA A 108 5.23 -2.84 23.58
C ALA A 108 5.65 -1.53 24.25
N VAL A 109 6.84 -1.53 24.84
CA VAL A 109 7.56 -0.36 25.36
C VAL A 109 8.79 -0.17 24.46
N GLU A 110 9.47 0.97 24.53
CA GLU A 110 10.48 1.40 23.56
C GLU A 110 11.47 0.31 23.10
N ASN A 111 12.15 -0.33 24.05
CA ASN A 111 13.22 -1.31 23.84
C ASN A 111 12.87 -2.71 24.38
N TRP A 112 11.65 -2.90 24.92
CA TRP A 112 11.18 -4.19 25.37
C TRP A 112 9.66 -4.26 25.41
N GLY A 113 9.08 -5.45 25.52
CA GLY A 113 7.65 -5.63 25.70
C GLY A 113 7.33 -6.98 26.30
N PHE A 114 6.07 -7.22 26.62
CA PHE A 114 5.62 -8.55 27.06
C PHE A 114 4.25 -8.90 26.49
N SER A 115 3.99 -10.20 26.34
CA SER A 115 2.65 -10.74 26.12
C SER A 115 2.26 -11.71 27.22
N SER A 116 1.05 -11.58 27.74
CA SER A 116 0.46 -12.53 28.70
C SER A 116 -0.80 -13.14 28.11
N THR A 117 -1.01 -14.44 28.37
CA THR A 117 -2.16 -15.20 27.90
C THR A 117 -2.79 -16.05 29.00
N GLY A 118 -4.10 -16.25 28.88
CA GLY A 118 -4.92 -17.07 29.75
C GLY A 118 -5.63 -16.24 30.82
N HIS A 119 -6.70 -16.81 31.39
CA HIS A 119 -7.48 -16.20 32.46
C HIS A 119 -7.44 -17.09 33.71
N PHE A 120 -7.33 -16.48 34.90
CA PHE A 120 -7.45 -17.20 36.15
C PHE A 120 -8.91 -17.56 36.43
N TRP A 121 -9.25 -18.84 36.51
CA TRP A 121 -10.62 -19.27 36.83
C TRP A 121 -10.97 -18.99 38.30
N ASP A 122 -12.25 -18.73 38.57
CA ASP A 122 -12.83 -18.51 39.91
C ASP A 122 -12.39 -17.25 40.67
N VAL A 123 -11.91 -16.20 39.97
CA VAL A 123 -11.52 -14.91 40.58
C VAL A 123 -12.35 -13.73 40.04
N ASN A 124 -12.75 -12.81 40.92
CA ASN A 124 -13.59 -11.66 40.56
C ASN A 124 -12.85 -10.73 39.59
N ALA A 125 -13.45 -10.40 38.44
CA ALA A 125 -12.81 -9.78 37.25
C ALA A 125 -12.19 -8.38 37.45
N THR A 126 -12.21 -7.82 38.65
CA THR A 126 -11.85 -6.42 38.97
C THR A 126 -10.48 -6.21 39.60
N ALA A 127 -9.70 -7.26 39.93
CA ALA A 127 -8.39 -7.07 40.57
C ALA A 127 -7.20 -7.46 39.68
N GLY A 128 -6.09 -6.73 39.82
CA GLY A 128 -4.86 -6.91 39.06
C GLY A 128 -4.05 -8.15 39.48
N TYR A 129 -4.55 -9.35 39.18
CA TYR A 129 -3.93 -10.64 39.58
C TYR A 129 -2.68 -11.04 38.79
N TYR A 130 -2.27 -10.25 37.79
CA TYR A 130 -1.07 -10.55 36.99
C TYR A 130 0.21 -9.98 37.61
N ILE A 131 0.10 -9.25 38.73
CA ILE A 131 1.22 -8.79 39.54
C ILE A 131 0.94 -9.19 40.98
N THR A 132 1.88 -9.87 41.61
CA THR A 132 1.86 -10.14 43.04
C THR A 132 2.90 -9.29 43.74
N LYS A 133 2.63 -8.95 45.00
CA LYS A 133 3.56 -8.22 45.88
C LYS A 133 3.86 -9.09 47.08
N ASN A 134 5.10 -9.09 47.51
CA ASN A 134 5.47 -9.75 48.75
C ASN A 134 4.89 -8.98 49.94
N VAL A 135 4.37 -9.72 50.91
CA VAL A 135 3.82 -9.22 52.18
C VAL A 135 4.87 -9.26 53.29
N SER A 136 5.90 -10.10 53.15
CA SER A 136 6.94 -10.30 54.18
C SER A 136 8.20 -9.50 53.91
N VAL A 137 8.94 -9.19 54.98
CA VAL A 137 10.26 -8.55 54.91
C VAL A 137 11.27 -9.55 54.36
N LEU A 138 11.82 -9.25 53.18
CA LEU A 138 12.80 -10.07 52.49
C LEU A 138 14.20 -9.81 53.03
N THR A 139 14.84 -10.84 53.59
CA THR A 139 16.18 -10.77 54.19
C THR A 139 17.33 -11.08 53.21
N MET A 140 17.01 -11.31 51.94
CA MET A 140 17.97 -11.63 50.89
C MET A 140 18.66 -10.39 50.28
N ASN A 141 19.84 -10.61 49.70
CA ASN A 141 20.54 -9.57 48.94
C ASN A 141 19.70 -9.11 47.73
N GLU A 142 19.74 -7.82 47.43
CA GLU A 142 18.98 -7.20 46.33
C GLU A 142 17.46 -7.43 46.45
N SER A 143 16.95 -7.50 47.70
CA SER A 143 15.53 -7.75 48.03
C SER A 143 14.53 -6.88 47.27
N GLN A 144 14.95 -5.69 46.82
CA GLN A 144 14.14 -4.76 46.03
C GLN A 144 13.57 -5.40 44.74
N LEU A 145 14.31 -6.29 44.07
CA LEU A 145 13.85 -6.98 42.84
C LEU A 145 12.78 -8.03 43.09
N TYR A 146 12.66 -8.52 44.31
CA TYR A 146 11.76 -9.62 44.67
C TYR A 146 10.55 -9.14 45.48
N THR A 147 10.38 -7.82 45.61
CA THR A 147 9.22 -7.21 46.26
C THR A 147 7.93 -7.41 45.46
N SER A 148 8.06 -7.58 44.15
CA SER A 148 6.97 -7.85 43.22
C SER A 148 7.38 -8.88 42.20
N ALA A 149 6.41 -9.61 41.65
CA ALA A 149 6.63 -10.53 40.54
C ALA A 149 5.45 -10.52 39.58
N ARG A 150 5.72 -10.78 38.30
CA ARG A 150 4.67 -10.97 37.30
C ARG A 150 4.22 -12.42 37.25
N LEU A 151 2.90 -12.59 37.10
CA LEU A 151 2.21 -13.87 37.00
C LEU A 151 1.43 -13.97 35.68
N SER A 152 1.25 -15.20 35.21
CA SER A 152 0.35 -15.51 34.09
C SER A 152 -0.26 -16.90 34.24
N PRO A 153 -1.54 -17.12 33.92
CA PRO A 153 -2.16 -18.45 34.04
C PRO A 153 -1.72 -19.45 32.98
N LEU A 154 -1.30 -19.02 31.79
CA LEU A 154 -0.96 -19.94 30.69
C LEU A 154 0.44 -19.69 30.12
N SER A 155 0.68 -18.49 29.57
CA SER A 155 1.97 -18.16 28.97
C SER A 155 2.29 -16.68 29.15
N LEU A 156 3.52 -16.42 29.57
CA LEU A 156 4.11 -15.09 29.69
C LEU A 156 5.35 -15.02 28.82
N THR A 157 5.41 -14.07 27.90
CA THR A 157 6.56 -13.91 27.00
C THR A 157 7.10 -12.49 27.11
N TYR A 158 8.40 -12.34 27.35
CA TYR A 158 9.10 -11.07 27.27
C TYR A 158 9.90 -10.99 25.97
N TYR A 159 9.87 -9.80 25.36
CA TYR A 159 10.61 -9.48 24.16
C TYR A 159 11.58 -8.34 24.49
N GLY A 160 12.88 -8.55 24.34
CA GLY A 160 13.85 -7.45 24.24
C GLY A 160 14.01 -7.06 22.78
N ARG A 161 13.91 -5.78 22.44
CA ARG A 161 13.98 -5.26 21.07
C ARG A 161 15.13 -4.27 20.94
N CYS A 162 15.56 -4.01 19.71
CA CYS A 162 16.67 -3.08 19.41
C CYS A 162 18.00 -3.50 20.04
N LEU A 163 18.24 -4.80 20.27
CA LEU A 163 19.54 -5.31 20.74
C LEU A 163 20.51 -5.47 19.57
N ALA A 164 21.81 -5.26 19.79
CA ALA A 164 22.83 -5.60 18.80
C ALA A 164 22.81 -7.12 18.49
N ASN A 165 23.23 -7.51 17.29
CA ASN A 165 23.36 -8.92 16.97
C ASN A 165 24.65 -9.48 17.60
N GLY A 166 24.53 -10.58 18.34
CA GLY A 166 25.67 -11.22 18.99
C GLY A 166 25.26 -12.11 20.15
N ASN A 167 26.25 -12.46 20.98
CA ASN A 167 26.06 -13.35 22.12
C ASN A 167 25.73 -12.54 23.37
N TYR A 168 24.68 -12.94 24.07
CA TYR A 168 24.21 -12.34 25.30
C TYR A 168 24.22 -13.34 26.45
N THR A 169 24.35 -12.83 27.66
CA THR A 169 24.10 -13.54 28.90
C THR A 169 22.72 -13.13 29.41
N VAL A 170 21.81 -14.09 29.52
CA VAL A 170 20.46 -13.90 30.05
C VAL A 170 20.43 -14.39 31.49
N THR A 171 20.12 -13.50 32.42
CA THR A 171 19.94 -13.81 33.84
C THR A 171 18.47 -13.67 34.20
N LEU A 172 17.89 -14.75 34.73
CA LEU A 172 16.50 -14.79 35.18
C LEU A 172 16.46 -14.83 36.71
N HIS A 173 15.66 -13.95 37.30
CA HIS A 173 15.52 -13.81 38.74
C HIS A 173 14.14 -14.28 39.18
N PHE A 174 14.10 -15.25 40.09
CA PHE A 174 12.89 -15.83 40.63
C PHE A 174 12.90 -15.76 42.17
N ALA A 175 11.73 -15.59 42.77
CA ALA A 175 11.51 -15.89 44.18
C ALA A 175 10.04 -16.31 44.35
N GLU A 176 9.80 -17.43 45.04
CA GLU A 176 8.43 -17.83 45.35
C GLU A 176 7.90 -16.97 46.50
N ILE A 177 7.03 -16.02 46.16
CA ILE A 177 6.47 -15.02 47.08
C ILE A 177 4.94 -15.15 47.25
N VAL A 178 4.33 -16.12 46.55
CA VAL A 178 2.89 -16.44 46.64
C VAL A 178 2.68 -17.59 47.61
N PHE A 179 3.41 -18.70 47.44
CA PHE A 179 3.37 -19.83 48.37
C PHE A 179 4.19 -19.53 49.63
N ARG A 180 3.75 -20.06 50.78
CA ARG A 180 4.30 -19.71 52.10
C ARG A 180 4.69 -20.96 52.86
N ASP A 181 5.82 -20.94 53.54
CA ASP A 181 6.35 -22.05 54.37
C ASP A 181 5.81 -21.98 55.81
N ASN A 182 4.52 -21.68 55.97
CA ASN A 182 3.84 -21.69 57.26
C ASN A 182 3.01 -22.97 57.42
N ARG A 183 2.54 -23.25 58.65
CA ARG A 183 1.65 -24.38 58.94
C ARG A 183 0.23 -24.25 58.32
N SER A 184 0.00 -23.24 57.49
CA SER A 184 -1.28 -23.03 56.81
C SER A 184 -1.34 -23.83 55.52
N TYR A 185 -2.53 -23.97 54.93
CA TYR A 185 -2.73 -24.67 53.65
C TYR A 185 -1.92 -24.05 52.49
N GLN A 186 -1.42 -22.81 52.63
CA GLN A 186 -0.62 -22.11 51.62
C GLN A 186 0.75 -22.76 51.35
N SER A 187 1.26 -23.60 52.26
CA SER A 187 2.51 -24.38 52.08
C SER A 187 2.34 -25.63 51.21
N LEU A 188 1.10 -26.03 50.89
CA LEU A 188 0.82 -27.22 50.08
C LEU A 188 0.86 -26.94 48.57
N GLY A 189 1.02 -25.67 48.18
CA GLY A 189 1.01 -25.26 46.79
C GLY A 189 2.35 -25.54 46.09
N ARG A 190 2.31 -25.96 44.82
CA ARG A 190 3.50 -26.18 44.00
C ARG A 190 3.39 -25.41 42.69
N ARG A 191 4.45 -24.68 42.31
CA ARG A 191 4.53 -23.94 41.05
C ARG A 191 5.45 -24.65 40.08
N ILE A 192 4.92 -25.16 38.97
CA ILE A 192 5.72 -25.89 37.98
C ILE A 192 5.46 -25.31 36.60
N PHE A 193 6.50 -24.84 35.91
CA PHE A 193 6.39 -24.29 34.56
C PHE A 193 7.65 -24.53 33.72
N ASN A 194 7.54 -24.34 32.42
CA ASN A 194 8.65 -24.43 31.47
C ASN A 194 9.18 -23.04 31.13
N VAL A 195 10.47 -22.95 30.85
CA VAL A 195 11.13 -21.72 30.40
C VAL A 195 11.81 -21.97 29.06
N TYR A 196 11.53 -21.09 28.11
CA TYR A 196 12.11 -21.08 26.78
C TYR A 196 12.86 -19.77 26.55
N ILE A 197 14.03 -19.85 25.93
CA ILE A 197 14.80 -18.68 25.49
C ILE A 197 15.06 -18.87 24.00
N GLN A 198 14.68 -17.90 23.17
CA GLN A 198 14.77 -18.01 21.69
C GLN A 198 14.14 -19.31 21.15
N ASP A 199 12.95 -19.65 21.65
CA ASP A 199 12.21 -20.90 21.37
C ASP A 199 12.89 -22.22 21.80
N GLU A 200 14.09 -22.19 22.38
CA GLU A 200 14.74 -23.37 22.96
C GLU A 200 14.27 -23.60 24.41
N LEU A 201 13.84 -24.83 24.72
CA LEU A 201 13.44 -25.22 26.07
C LEU A 201 14.68 -25.32 26.97
N VAL A 202 14.88 -24.32 27.84
CA VAL A 202 16.04 -24.26 28.73
C VAL A 202 15.76 -24.85 30.11
N LEU A 203 14.51 -24.78 30.59
CA LEU A 203 14.08 -25.39 31.85
C LEU A 203 12.74 -26.09 31.64
N LYS A 204 12.69 -27.38 31.98
CA LYS A 204 11.48 -28.20 31.93
C LYS A 204 11.02 -28.52 33.33
N ASP A 205 9.72 -28.40 33.59
CA ASP A 205 9.10 -28.70 34.88
C ASP A 205 9.80 -27.97 36.05
N PHE A 206 10.17 -26.70 35.84
CA PHE A 206 10.88 -25.89 36.79
C PHE A 206 10.00 -25.49 37.97
N ASP A 207 10.49 -25.78 39.17
CA ASP A 207 9.85 -25.45 40.45
C ASP A 207 10.78 -24.58 41.30
N ILE A 208 10.37 -23.33 41.54
CA ILE A 208 11.18 -22.31 42.21
C ILE A 208 11.50 -22.74 43.64
N GLU A 209 10.52 -23.25 44.38
CA GLU A 209 10.67 -23.58 45.80
C GLU A 209 11.68 -24.71 45.98
N THR A 210 11.60 -25.74 45.13
CA THR A 210 12.51 -26.89 45.19
C THR A 210 13.96 -26.49 44.92
N VAL A 211 14.17 -25.56 43.99
CA VAL A 211 15.51 -25.07 43.61
C VAL A 211 16.05 -24.10 44.66
N ALA A 212 15.18 -23.28 45.24
CA ALA A 212 15.51 -22.34 46.31
C ALA A 212 15.71 -23.00 47.68
N GLN A 213 15.27 -24.26 47.84
CA GLN A 213 15.15 -24.95 49.13
C GLN A 213 14.29 -24.16 50.12
N GLY A 214 13.14 -23.67 49.67
CA GLY A 214 12.15 -22.93 50.47
C GLY A 214 11.61 -21.69 49.78
N VAL A 215 10.59 -21.09 50.38
CA VAL A 215 9.93 -19.87 49.86
C VAL A 215 10.68 -18.59 50.27
N ASP A 216 10.34 -17.45 49.67
CA ASP A 216 10.92 -16.13 49.96
C ASP A 216 12.46 -16.06 49.80
N LYS A 217 13.04 -17.00 49.03
CA LYS A 217 14.47 -17.08 48.70
C LYS A 217 14.68 -16.79 47.21
N ALA A 218 15.72 -16.04 46.89
CA ALA A 218 16.10 -15.72 45.52
C ALA A 218 16.75 -16.91 44.81
N VAL A 219 16.30 -17.18 43.59
CA VAL A 219 16.91 -18.09 42.63
C VAL A 219 17.32 -17.28 41.41
N VAL A 220 18.62 -17.27 41.13
CA VAL A 220 19.21 -16.54 40.00
C VAL A 220 19.82 -17.54 39.03
N LEU A 221 19.26 -17.65 37.83
CA LEU A 221 19.72 -18.57 36.79
C LEU A 221 20.36 -17.78 35.65
N LYS A 222 21.60 -18.15 35.29
CA LYS A 222 22.38 -17.51 34.23
C LYS A 222 22.51 -18.43 33.03
N PHE A 223 22.11 -17.95 31.87
CA PHE A 223 22.22 -18.62 30.57
C PHE A 223 23.21 -17.85 29.70
N ASN A 224 24.38 -18.43 29.51
CA ASN A 224 25.45 -17.83 28.71
C ASN A 224 25.28 -18.20 27.23
N ASN A 225 25.80 -17.36 26.34
CA ASN A 225 25.89 -17.60 24.89
C ASN A 225 24.54 -17.67 24.16
N THR A 226 23.54 -16.91 24.59
CA THR A 226 22.28 -16.76 23.86
C THR A 226 22.50 -15.90 22.61
N VAL A 227 22.26 -16.46 21.42
CA VAL A 227 22.51 -15.80 20.14
C VAL A 227 21.31 -14.93 19.73
N VAL A 228 21.54 -13.63 19.54
CA VAL A 228 20.55 -12.68 19.01
C VAL A 228 20.83 -12.40 17.53
N LYS A 229 19.91 -12.79 16.63
CA LYS A 229 20.06 -12.64 15.16
C LYS A 229 19.23 -11.51 14.54
N ASN A 230 18.05 -11.24 15.10
CA ASN A 230 17.07 -10.29 14.55
C ASN A 230 16.88 -9.06 15.45
N LYS A 231 17.95 -8.62 16.13
CA LYS A 231 17.92 -7.54 17.12
C LYS A 231 16.86 -7.70 18.23
N THR A 232 16.38 -8.92 18.40
CA THR A 232 15.25 -9.26 19.26
C THR A 232 15.57 -10.52 20.03
N ILE A 233 15.26 -10.52 21.31
CA ILE A 233 15.35 -11.68 22.19
C ILE A 233 13.99 -12.01 22.77
N GLU A 234 13.62 -13.28 22.71
CA GLU A 234 12.35 -13.78 23.24
C GLU A 234 12.62 -14.72 24.42
N ILE A 235 11.92 -14.49 25.53
CA ILE A 235 11.96 -15.32 26.73
C ILE A 235 10.52 -15.68 27.08
N ARG A 236 10.15 -16.95 26.96
CA ARG A 236 8.78 -17.44 27.15
C ARG A 236 8.70 -18.37 28.36
N PHE A 237 7.78 -18.07 29.25
CA PHE A 237 7.42 -18.88 30.41
C PHE A 237 6.06 -19.51 30.14
N TYR A 238 5.98 -20.85 30.17
CA TYR A 238 4.79 -21.58 29.77
C TYR A 238 4.37 -22.57 30.86
N TRP A 239 3.09 -22.52 31.23
CA TRP A 239 2.51 -23.45 32.18
C TRP A 239 1.84 -24.63 31.48
N ALA A 240 2.43 -25.81 31.65
CA ALA A 240 1.96 -27.05 31.03
C ALA A 240 0.83 -27.75 31.81
N GLY A 241 0.10 -27.03 32.68
CA GLY A 241 -0.98 -27.60 33.48
C GLY A 241 -0.53 -28.38 34.73
N LYS A 242 0.74 -28.27 35.13
CA LYS A 242 1.33 -28.98 36.28
C LYS A 242 1.40 -28.10 37.53
N GLY A 243 1.38 -28.72 38.71
CA GLY A 243 1.36 -28.01 40.00
C GLY A 243 -0.05 -27.73 40.50
N THR A 244 -0.15 -26.87 41.52
CA THR A 244 -1.39 -26.65 42.27
C THR A 244 -2.19 -25.48 41.67
N ARG A 245 -3.52 -25.66 41.55
CA ARG A 245 -4.44 -24.67 40.94
C ARG A 245 -5.36 -23.95 41.92
N ALA A 246 -5.54 -24.51 43.12
CA ALA A 246 -6.59 -24.11 44.08
C ALA A 246 -6.04 -23.62 45.43
N VAL A 247 -4.71 -23.59 45.58
CA VAL A 247 -3.99 -23.14 46.78
C VAL A 247 -3.00 -22.08 46.29
N PRO A 248 -2.73 -20.98 47.03
CA PRO A 248 -3.38 -20.54 48.26
C PRO A 248 -4.83 -20.07 48.03
N ASP A 249 -5.11 -19.41 46.91
CA ASP A 249 -6.45 -19.05 46.47
C ASP A 249 -6.74 -19.74 45.13
N ARG A 250 -8.03 -19.98 44.84
CA ARG A 250 -8.41 -20.43 43.49
C ARG A 250 -8.00 -19.37 42.47
N GLY A 251 -7.28 -19.79 41.44
CA GLY A 251 -6.90 -18.90 40.36
C GLY A 251 -5.59 -18.13 40.59
N ILE A 252 -4.60 -18.68 41.29
CA ILE A 252 -3.22 -18.14 41.32
C ILE A 252 -2.20 -19.26 41.02
N TYR A 253 -2.07 -19.61 39.74
CA TYR A 253 -1.15 -20.65 39.22
C TYR A 253 -0.31 -20.12 38.03
N GLY A 254 0.50 -20.98 37.41
CA GLY A 254 1.29 -20.63 36.24
C GLY A 254 2.67 -20.01 36.55
N PRO A 255 3.36 -19.42 35.57
CA PRO A 255 4.74 -18.97 35.76
C PRO A 255 4.80 -17.70 36.62
N LEU A 256 5.89 -17.59 37.36
CA LEU A 256 6.24 -16.42 38.16
C LEU A 256 7.65 -15.98 37.79
N ILE A 257 7.87 -14.67 37.60
CA ILE A 257 9.19 -14.09 37.34
C ILE A 257 9.32 -12.73 38.03
N SER A 258 10.45 -12.49 38.69
CA SER A 258 10.70 -11.25 39.46
C SER A 258 11.51 -10.23 38.65
N ALA A 259 12.56 -10.66 37.96
CA ALA A 259 13.33 -9.75 37.09
C ALA A 259 14.06 -10.50 35.96
N ILE A 260 14.39 -9.77 34.90
CA ILE A 260 15.16 -10.25 33.76
C ILE A 260 16.32 -9.29 33.53
N SER A 261 17.53 -9.83 33.35
CA SER A 261 18.73 -9.07 33.01
C SER A 261 19.40 -9.69 31.79
N ILE A 262 19.70 -8.88 30.79
CA ILE A 262 20.30 -9.28 29.52
C ILE A 262 21.53 -8.38 29.29
N GLU A 263 22.70 -8.99 29.17
CA GLU A 263 23.97 -8.27 28.98
C GLU A 263 24.75 -8.82 27.79
N SER A 264 25.30 -7.95 26.94
CA SER A 264 26.09 -8.38 25.79
C SER A 264 27.47 -8.88 26.23
N ASN A 265 27.90 -10.01 25.69
CA ASN A 265 29.23 -10.57 25.94
C ASN A 265 30.33 -9.89 25.11
N PHE A 266 29.96 -8.89 24.30
CA PHE A 266 30.83 -8.11 23.43
C PHE A 266 30.69 -6.63 23.77
N LYS A 267 31.78 -5.88 23.61
CA LYS A 267 31.81 -4.44 23.85
C LYS A 267 31.32 -3.68 22.61
N PRO A 268 30.62 -2.54 22.77
CA PRO A 268 30.32 -1.66 21.65
C PRO A 268 31.60 -1.24 20.94
N HIS A 269 31.59 -1.20 19.60
CA HIS A 269 32.73 -0.69 18.83
C HIS A 269 33.06 0.73 19.29
N SER A 270 34.26 0.91 19.84
CA SER A 270 34.64 2.16 20.49
C SER A 270 34.62 3.34 19.52
N ASP A 271 34.15 4.47 20.03
CA ASP A 271 33.91 5.76 19.37
C ASP A 271 35.19 6.41 18.77
N GLN A 272 36.32 5.70 18.72
CA GLN A 272 37.56 6.17 18.09
C GLN A 272 37.43 6.34 16.58
N ARG A 273 36.58 5.54 15.91
CA ARG A 273 36.35 5.70 14.46
C ARG A 273 35.70 7.04 14.11
N LYS A 274 34.85 7.61 14.97
CA LYS A 274 34.25 8.94 14.73
C LYS A 274 35.29 10.05 14.86
N LYS A 275 36.23 9.95 15.82
CA LYS A 275 37.31 10.94 15.98
C LYS A 275 38.28 10.97 14.80
N ILE A 276 38.66 9.80 14.26
CA ILE A 276 39.57 9.72 13.11
C ILE A 276 38.91 10.31 11.84
N VAL A 277 37.63 10.04 11.61
CA VAL A 277 36.90 10.56 10.43
C VAL A 277 36.76 12.08 10.47
N ILE A 278 36.56 12.68 11.64
CA ILE A 278 36.46 14.15 11.78
C ILE A 278 37.80 14.84 11.50
N VAL A 279 38.91 14.28 12.01
CA VAL A 279 40.25 14.86 11.80
C VAL A 279 40.69 14.73 10.33
N VAL A 280 40.45 13.57 9.71
CA VAL A 280 40.75 13.36 8.28
C VAL A 280 39.86 14.26 7.42
N GLY A 281 38.59 14.44 7.78
CA GLY A 281 37.66 15.35 7.12
C GLY A 281 38.09 16.81 7.18
N ALA A 282 38.63 17.27 8.32
CA ALA A 282 39.11 18.64 8.47
C ALA A 282 40.38 18.90 7.65
N VAL A 283 41.36 17.98 7.69
CA VAL A 283 42.61 18.11 6.94
C VAL A 283 42.35 18.05 5.43
N THR A 284 41.48 17.15 4.98
CA THR A 284 41.10 17.05 3.56
C THR A 284 40.32 18.27 3.09
N PHE A 285 39.41 18.80 3.91
CA PHE A 285 38.69 20.03 3.60
C PHE A 285 39.64 21.24 3.49
N SER A 286 40.59 21.39 4.42
CA SER A 286 41.60 22.46 4.35
C SER A 286 42.50 22.33 3.13
N LEU A 287 42.93 21.12 2.76
CA LEU A 287 43.70 20.90 1.53
C LEU A 287 42.87 21.25 0.28
N CYS A 288 41.63 20.79 0.22
CA CYS A 288 40.71 21.07 -0.90
C CYS A 288 40.41 22.57 -1.04
N LEU A 289 40.34 23.32 0.06
CA LEU A 289 40.10 24.76 0.04
C LEU A 289 41.32 25.53 -0.51
N VAL A 290 42.54 25.11 -0.16
CA VAL A 290 43.78 25.65 -0.73
C VAL A 290 43.87 25.32 -2.22
N PHE A 291 43.58 24.08 -2.62
CA PHE A 291 43.53 23.68 -4.03
C PHE A 291 42.44 24.43 -4.81
N MET A 292 41.27 24.70 -4.21
CA MET A 292 40.21 25.50 -4.83
C MET A 292 40.61 26.95 -5.03
N ILE A 293 41.31 27.57 -4.07
CA ILE A 293 41.81 28.94 -4.21
C ILE A 293 42.89 29.02 -5.30
N LEU A 294 43.85 28.09 -5.30
CA LEU A 294 44.87 27.97 -6.36
C LEU A 294 44.23 27.69 -7.72
N PHE A 295 43.21 26.84 -7.77
CA PHE A 295 42.45 26.55 -8.98
C PHE A 295 41.68 27.76 -9.47
N ILE A 296 41.07 28.58 -8.59
CA ILE A 296 40.38 29.82 -8.98
C ILE A 296 41.37 30.87 -9.51
N PHE A 297 42.57 30.98 -8.92
CA PHE A 297 43.63 31.84 -9.45
C PHE A 297 44.17 31.35 -10.80
N TRP A 298 44.28 30.03 -10.97
CA TRP A 298 44.65 29.40 -12.25
C TRP A 298 43.55 29.56 -13.31
N ARG A 299 42.26 29.41 -12.92
CA ARG A 299 41.07 29.62 -13.79
C ARG A 299 40.86 31.08 -14.17
N ARG A 300 41.25 32.02 -13.31
CA ARG A 300 41.21 33.46 -13.63
C ARG A 300 42.36 33.90 -14.55
N ARG A 301 43.46 33.14 -14.61
CA ARG A 301 44.62 33.43 -15.47
C ARG A 301 44.61 32.64 -16.77
N HIS A 302 43.93 31.50 -16.83
CA HIS A 302 43.78 30.70 -18.04
C HIS A 302 42.30 30.66 -18.47
N SER A 303 41.95 31.70 -19.25
CA SER A 303 41.00 31.68 -20.37
C SER A 303 39.75 30.79 -20.30
N GLY A 304 38.60 31.43 -20.50
CA GLY A 304 37.72 31.14 -21.63
C GLY A 304 37.28 29.68 -21.87
N SER A 305 35.96 29.48 -21.85
CA SER A 305 35.23 28.26 -22.26
C SER A 305 35.00 27.23 -21.15
N ILE A 306 33.95 27.46 -20.35
CA ILE A 306 33.32 26.46 -19.50
C ILE A 306 31.84 26.41 -19.91
N THR A 307 31.58 25.86 -21.09
CA THR A 307 30.21 25.58 -21.56
C THR A 307 30.00 24.10 -21.89
N SER A 308 31.04 23.25 -21.82
CA SER A 308 31.00 21.89 -22.38
C SER A 308 30.59 20.78 -21.39
N ARG A 309 30.96 20.85 -20.10
CA ARG A 309 30.76 19.73 -19.14
C ARG A 309 29.36 19.61 -18.53
N GLU A 310 28.52 20.64 -18.63
CA GLU A 310 27.14 20.58 -18.13
C GLU A 310 26.20 19.83 -19.08
N GLN A 311 26.62 19.66 -20.33
CA GLN A 311 25.83 19.03 -21.39
C GLN A 311 25.92 17.49 -21.33
N GLU A 312 27.05 16.95 -20.83
CA GLU A 312 27.27 15.49 -20.72
C GLU A 312 26.49 14.84 -19.58
N LEU A 313 26.32 15.51 -18.42
CA LEU A 313 25.46 14.97 -17.33
C LEU A 313 23.97 15.04 -17.66
N ARG A 314 23.54 15.99 -18.51
CA ARG A 314 22.13 16.14 -18.92
C ARG A 314 21.65 15.00 -19.83
N GLY A 315 22.57 14.33 -20.54
CA GLY A 315 22.25 13.17 -21.37
C GLY A 315 21.88 11.90 -20.59
N LEU A 316 22.42 11.73 -19.37
CA LEU A 316 22.25 10.52 -18.55
C LEU A 316 20.91 10.47 -17.79
N ASP A 317 20.37 11.62 -17.35
CA ASP A 317 19.05 11.70 -16.68
C ASP A 317 17.90 11.38 -17.64
N LEU A 318 18.05 11.69 -18.95
CA LEU A 318 17.10 11.21 -19.95
C LEU A 318 17.13 9.68 -20.04
N GLN A 319 18.28 9.02 -19.88
CA GLN A 319 18.35 7.58 -20.08
C GLN A 319 17.64 6.79 -18.95
N THR A 320 17.58 7.36 -17.74
CA THR A 320 17.01 6.71 -16.54
C THR A 320 15.56 7.10 -16.23
N GLY A 321 15.03 8.20 -16.81
CA GLY A 321 13.61 8.57 -16.67
C GLY A 321 13.21 9.07 -15.27
N LEU A 322 14.17 9.36 -14.39
CA LEU A 322 13.92 9.96 -13.07
C LEU A 322 14.04 11.48 -13.14
N PHE A 323 12.95 12.18 -12.81
CA PHE A 323 12.92 13.65 -12.76
C PHE A 323 12.69 14.12 -11.33
N THR A 324 13.39 15.17 -10.88
CA THR A 324 13.16 15.79 -9.57
C THR A 324 11.85 16.61 -9.56
N PHE A 325 11.24 16.78 -8.38
CA PHE A 325 10.01 17.58 -8.26
C PHE A 325 10.23 19.04 -8.70
N ARG A 326 11.41 19.62 -8.45
CA ARG A 326 11.76 20.98 -8.89
C ARG A 326 11.78 21.11 -10.42
N GLN A 327 12.35 20.11 -11.12
CA GLN A 327 12.35 20.08 -12.58
C GLN A 327 10.93 20.00 -13.14
N ILE A 328 10.05 19.19 -12.56
CA ILE A 328 8.66 19.05 -13.00
C ILE A 328 7.84 20.31 -12.70
N LYS A 329 8.05 20.93 -11.54
CA LYS A 329 7.42 22.21 -11.18
C LYS A 329 7.86 23.32 -12.15
N ALA A 330 9.14 23.39 -12.51
CA ALA A 330 9.63 24.33 -13.52
C ALA A 330 9.04 24.03 -14.91
N ALA A 331 9.03 22.76 -15.32
CA ALA A 331 8.55 22.35 -16.64
C ALA A 331 7.05 22.62 -16.85
N THR A 332 6.24 22.57 -15.80
CA THR A 332 4.78 22.79 -15.84
C THR A 332 4.35 24.21 -15.47
N ASN A 333 5.31 25.13 -15.30
CA ASN A 333 5.07 26.48 -14.76
C ASN A 333 4.29 26.45 -13.44
N ASN A 334 4.75 25.65 -12.47
CA ASN A 334 4.10 25.42 -11.18
C ASN A 334 2.67 24.83 -11.29
N PHE A 335 2.46 23.90 -12.22
CA PHE A 335 1.14 23.29 -12.47
C PHE A 335 0.07 24.34 -12.80
N ASP A 336 0.44 25.32 -13.62
CA ASP A 336 -0.47 26.35 -14.12
C ASP A 336 -1.70 25.71 -14.79
N ASP A 337 -2.89 26.22 -14.49
CA ASP A 337 -4.13 25.70 -15.05
C ASP A 337 -4.19 25.88 -16.58
N SER A 338 -3.47 26.86 -17.14
CA SER A 338 -3.31 27.00 -18.60
C SER A 338 -2.57 25.83 -19.26
N ASN A 339 -1.77 25.08 -18.49
CA ASN A 339 -1.09 23.89 -18.95
C ASN A 339 -1.88 22.61 -18.71
N LYS A 340 -3.08 22.67 -18.10
CA LYS A 340 -3.90 21.49 -17.83
C LYS A 340 -4.48 20.94 -19.13
N ILE A 341 -4.13 19.69 -19.44
CA ILE A 341 -4.55 18.99 -20.67
C ILE A 341 -5.64 17.95 -20.43
N GLY A 342 -5.95 17.63 -19.17
CA GLY A 342 -7.06 16.74 -18.82
C GLY A 342 -7.20 16.53 -17.33
N GLU A 343 -8.37 16.05 -16.90
CA GLU A 343 -8.66 15.65 -15.53
C GLU A 343 -9.47 14.36 -15.54
N GLY A 344 -9.07 13.40 -14.71
CA GLY A 344 -9.81 12.15 -14.51
C GLY A 344 -9.86 11.77 -13.03
N GLY A 345 -10.48 10.62 -12.72
CA GLY A 345 -10.67 10.14 -11.34
C GLY A 345 -9.38 9.95 -10.52
N PHE A 346 -8.22 10.01 -11.19
CA PHE A 346 -6.90 9.79 -10.59
C PHE A 346 -6.03 11.06 -10.55
N GLY A 347 -6.56 12.21 -10.96
CA GLY A 347 -5.90 13.51 -10.90
C GLY A 347 -5.78 14.24 -12.24
N SER A 348 -5.17 15.43 -12.19
CA SER A 348 -5.01 16.33 -13.34
C SER A 348 -3.74 16.00 -14.14
N VAL A 349 -3.80 16.12 -15.45
CA VAL A 349 -2.65 15.99 -16.36
C VAL A 349 -2.28 17.37 -16.88
N TYR A 350 -0.99 17.71 -16.80
CA TYR A 350 -0.44 18.98 -17.26
C TYR A 350 0.57 18.77 -18.38
N LYS A 351 0.58 19.65 -19.37
CA LYS A 351 1.67 19.79 -20.33
C LYS A 351 2.86 20.42 -19.63
N GLY A 352 4.05 19.85 -19.84
CA GLY A 352 5.31 20.43 -19.37
C GLY A 352 6.34 20.49 -20.50
N ILE A 353 7.26 21.44 -20.40
CA ILE A 353 8.40 21.56 -21.31
C ILE A 353 9.67 21.50 -20.45
N LEU A 354 10.48 20.47 -20.67
CA LEU A 354 11.77 20.32 -19.99
C LEU A 354 12.78 21.35 -20.51
N LEU A 355 13.88 21.55 -19.78
CA LEU A 355 14.91 22.55 -20.13
C LEU A 355 15.60 22.29 -21.47
N ASP A 356 15.56 21.05 -21.96
CA ASP A 356 16.06 20.62 -23.27
C ASP A 356 15.03 20.80 -24.40
N GLY A 357 13.85 21.34 -24.11
CA GLY A 357 12.74 21.51 -25.05
C GLY A 357 11.87 20.27 -25.21
N THR A 358 12.14 19.17 -24.49
CA THR A 358 11.32 17.96 -24.56
C THR A 358 9.94 18.22 -23.96
N VAL A 359 8.90 17.98 -24.76
CA VAL A 359 7.50 18.10 -24.31
C VAL A 359 7.09 16.84 -23.56
N ILE A 360 6.58 17.02 -22.34
CA ILE A 360 6.14 15.94 -21.46
C ILE A 360 4.68 16.14 -21.02
N ALA A 361 4.02 15.04 -20.68
CA ALA A 361 2.74 15.05 -19.98
C ALA A 361 2.95 14.58 -18.54
N VAL A 362 2.54 15.41 -17.58
CA VAL A 362 2.73 15.23 -16.15
C VAL A 362 1.39 14.94 -15.50
N LYS A 363 1.14 13.69 -15.09
CA LYS A 363 -0.06 13.31 -14.32
C LYS A 363 0.20 13.62 -12.84
N GLN A 364 -0.45 14.65 -12.32
CA GLN A 364 -0.47 15.00 -10.92
C GLN A 364 -1.56 14.19 -10.21
N LEU A 365 -1.16 13.31 -9.30
CA LEU A 365 -2.10 12.48 -8.55
C LEU A 365 -2.79 13.30 -7.46
N SER A 366 -4.10 13.11 -7.32
CA SER A 366 -4.87 13.70 -6.23
C SER A 366 -4.49 13.06 -4.89
N SER A 367 -4.21 13.88 -3.87
CA SER A 367 -3.92 13.42 -2.50
C SER A 367 -5.14 12.90 -1.76
N LYS A 368 -6.35 13.04 -2.33
CA LYS A 368 -7.63 12.76 -1.67
C LYS A 368 -8.09 11.30 -1.75
N SER A 369 -7.46 10.42 -2.56
CA SER A 369 -7.89 9.02 -2.70
C SER A 369 -6.82 8.00 -2.27
N LYS A 370 -7.18 7.06 -1.38
CA LYS A 370 -6.33 5.91 -1.01
C LYS A 370 -6.12 4.95 -2.19
N GLN A 371 -7.08 4.93 -3.13
CA GLN A 371 -7.02 4.14 -4.35
C GLN A 371 -5.91 4.61 -5.30
N GLY A 372 -5.75 5.93 -5.51
CA GLY A 372 -4.72 6.48 -6.39
C GLY A 372 -3.29 6.13 -6.00
N ASN A 373 -3.01 5.95 -4.69
CA ASN A 373 -1.69 5.51 -4.23
C ASN A 373 -1.36 4.07 -4.64
N ARG A 374 -2.34 3.15 -4.58
CA ARG A 374 -2.13 1.75 -4.98
C ARG A 374 -1.91 1.65 -6.48
N GLU A 375 -2.69 2.39 -7.24
CA GLU A 375 -2.58 2.43 -8.71
C GLU A 375 -1.25 3.04 -9.17
N PHE A 376 -0.74 4.06 -8.48
CA PHE A 376 0.58 4.63 -8.75
C PHE A 376 1.72 3.64 -8.55
N VAL A 377 1.73 2.93 -7.41
CA VAL A 377 2.74 1.91 -7.13
C VAL A 377 2.63 0.76 -8.13
N ASN A 378 1.40 0.33 -8.44
CA ASN A 378 1.16 -0.73 -9.41
C ASN A 378 1.67 -0.33 -10.79
N GLU A 379 1.34 0.87 -11.26
CA GLU A 379 1.77 1.35 -12.57
C GLU A 379 3.29 1.51 -12.69
N ILE A 380 3.97 2.05 -11.66
CA ILE A 380 5.44 2.08 -11.64
C ILE A 380 6.01 0.66 -11.70
N GLY A 381 5.48 -0.26 -10.89
CA GLY A 381 5.93 -1.66 -10.89
C GLY A 381 5.76 -2.32 -12.26
N MET A 382 4.62 -2.11 -12.92
CA MET A 382 4.32 -2.68 -14.23
C MET A 382 5.20 -2.10 -15.34
N ILE A 383 5.39 -0.78 -15.36
CA ILE A 383 6.23 -0.12 -16.38
C ILE A 383 7.71 -0.47 -16.18
N SER A 384 8.20 -0.52 -14.94
CA SER A 384 9.56 -0.95 -14.62
C SER A 384 9.80 -2.41 -14.99
N GLY A 385 8.80 -3.28 -14.76
CA GLY A 385 8.85 -4.68 -15.19
C GLY A 385 8.92 -4.83 -16.71
N LEU A 386 8.09 -4.08 -17.45
CA LEU A 386 8.05 -4.09 -18.92
C LEU A 386 9.34 -3.61 -19.60
N GLN A 387 10.17 -2.81 -18.94
CA GLN A 387 11.44 -2.31 -19.47
C GLN A 387 12.63 -3.24 -19.16
N HIS A 388 12.46 -4.27 -18.32
CA HIS A 388 13.55 -5.14 -17.90
C HIS A 388 13.82 -6.22 -18.97
N PRO A 389 15.05 -6.34 -19.52
CA PRO A 389 15.36 -7.29 -20.59
C PRO A 389 15.20 -8.76 -20.20
N ASN A 390 15.24 -9.09 -18.91
CA ASN A 390 15.02 -10.46 -18.42
C ASN A 390 13.54 -10.82 -18.14
N LEU A 391 12.57 -9.98 -18.52
CA LEU A 391 11.14 -10.29 -18.39
C LEU A 391 10.63 -11.18 -19.55
N GLU A 392 11.50 -12.00 -20.13
CA GLU A 392 11.17 -12.87 -21.25
C GLU A 392 10.42 -14.14 -20.77
N SER A 393 9.18 -14.24 -21.26
CA SER A 393 8.50 -15.46 -21.75
C SER A 393 7.37 -16.11 -20.94
N ARG A 394 7.20 -15.90 -19.62
CA ARG A 394 6.15 -16.63 -18.84
C ARG A 394 5.05 -15.80 -18.14
N LEU A 395 5.19 -14.48 -18.12
CA LEU A 395 4.22 -13.60 -17.46
C LEU A 395 3.37 -12.85 -18.48
N LYS A 396 2.06 -13.06 -18.44
CA LYS A 396 1.08 -12.31 -19.22
C LYS A 396 0.56 -11.13 -18.39
N ILE A 397 0.42 -9.98 -19.04
CA ILE A 397 -0.16 -8.77 -18.43
C ILE A 397 -1.62 -8.65 -18.88
N VAL A 398 -2.52 -8.50 -17.93
CA VAL A 398 -3.92 -8.14 -18.17
C VAL A 398 -4.16 -6.71 -17.68
N HIS A 399 -4.54 -5.82 -18.59
CA HIS A 399 -4.65 -4.38 -18.37
C HIS A 399 -5.88 -4.01 -17.52
N ARG A 400 -7.04 -4.65 -17.76
CA ARG A 400 -8.33 -4.48 -17.06
C ARG A 400 -9.07 -3.16 -17.28
N ASP A 401 -8.39 -2.13 -17.79
CA ASP A 401 -9.01 -0.83 -18.08
C ASP A 401 -8.70 -0.33 -19.50
N ILE A 402 -8.85 -1.20 -20.50
CA ILE A 402 -8.76 -0.79 -21.91
C ILE A 402 -10.04 -0.03 -22.26
N LYS A 403 -9.88 1.23 -22.68
CA LYS A 403 -10.95 2.15 -23.10
C LYS A 403 -10.37 3.23 -23.99
N ALA A 404 -11.18 3.93 -24.78
CA ALA A 404 -10.69 4.94 -25.72
C ALA A 404 -9.84 6.03 -25.05
N THR A 405 -10.22 6.51 -23.86
CA THR A 405 -9.48 7.54 -23.12
C THR A 405 -8.10 7.09 -22.62
N ASN A 406 -7.84 5.78 -22.55
CA ASN A 406 -6.55 5.22 -22.16
C ASN A 406 -5.67 4.84 -23.37
N VAL A 407 -6.16 5.03 -24.60
CA VAL A 407 -5.38 4.85 -25.84
C VAL A 407 -4.93 6.21 -26.34
N LEU A 408 -3.68 6.56 -26.06
CA LEU A 408 -3.08 7.84 -26.44
C LEU A 408 -2.48 7.73 -27.85
N LEU A 409 -2.50 8.83 -28.61
CA LEU A 409 -1.87 8.92 -29.92
C LEU A 409 -0.59 9.76 -29.82
N ASP A 410 0.49 9.31 -30.48
CA ASP A 410 1.66 10.16 -30.67
C ASP A 410 1.54 11.06 -31.91
N GLY A 411 2.57 11.87 -32.18
CA GLY A 411 2.56 12.85 -33.27
C GLY A 411 2.39 12.24 -34.68
N ASP A 412 2.62 10.93 -34.82
CA ASP A 412 2.46 10.17 -36.06
C ASP A 412 1.16 9.35 -36.06
N LEU A 413 0.25 9.65 -35.12
CA LEU A 413 -1.01 8.94 -34.87
C LEU A 413 -0.82 7.45 -34.53
N ASN A 414 0.32 7.07 -33.94
CA ASN A 414 0.47 5.71 -33.44
C ASN A 414 -0.14 5.57 -32.05
N PRO A 415 -0.94 4.51 -31.81
CA PRO A 415 -1.58 4.29 -30.52
C PRO A 415 -0.61 3.72 -29.48
N LYS A 416 -0.71 4.26 -28.27
CA LYS A 416 0.01 3.86 -27.06
C LYS A 416 -0.99 3.65 -25.93
N ILE A 417 -0.99 2.44 -25.39
CA ILE A 417 -1.83 2.10 -24.23
C ILE A 417 -1.22 2.74 -23.00
N SER A 418 -2.06 3.35 -22.18
CA SER A 418 -1.70 4.03 -20.95
C SER A 418 -2.58 3.57 -19.78
N ASP A 419 -2.19 3.95 -18.56
CA ASP A 419 -2.91 3.72 -17.31
C ASP A 419 -2.96 2.26 -16.84
N PHE A 420 -1.78 1.71 -16.52
CA PHE A 420 -1.63 0.36 -15.95
C PHE A 420 -1.96 0.29 -14.45
N GLY A 421 -2.65 1.28 -13.90
CA GLY A 421 -2.95 1.37 -12.46
C GLY A 421 -3.73 0.17 -11.92
N LEU A 422 -4.58 -0.43 -12.75
CA LEU A 422 -5.36 -1.62 -12.38
C LEU A 422 -4.75 -2.94 -12.87
N ALA A 423 -3.69 -2.90 -13.69
CA ALA A 423 -3.15 -4.06 -14.39
C ALA A 423 -2.69 -5.17 -13.43
N LYS A 424 -2.75 -6.42 -13.91
CA LYS A 424 -2.30 -7.60 -13.15
C LYS A 424 -1.39 -8.48 -13.99
N LEU A 425 -0.45 -9.14 -13.32
CA LEU A 425 0.38 -10.21 -13.87
C LEU A 425 -0.32 -11.55 -13.65
N THR A 426 -0.28 -12.41 -14.66
CA THR A 426 -0.64 -13.82 -14.56
C THR A 426 0.48 -14.67 -15.12
N GLU A 427 0.72 -15.80 -14.47
CA GLU A 427 1.55 -16.87 -15.01
C GLU A 427 0.77 -17.67 -16.06
N ASP A 428 1.49 -18.35 -16.95
CA ASP A 428 0.90 -19.09 -18.07
C ASP A 428 0.02 -20.27 -17.66
N ASP A 429 0.23 -20.83 -16.47
CA ASP A 429 -0.46 -22.04 -15.99
C ASP A 429 -1.84 -21.74 -15.34
N ASN A 430 -2.17 -20.45 -15.13
CA ASN A 430 -3.44 -20.06 -14.53
C ASN A 430 -4.53 -19.86 -15.59
N THR A 431 -5.69 -20.51 -15.39
CA THR A 431 -6.86 -20.36 -16.28
C THR A 431 -7.60 -19.05 -16.08
N HIS A 432 -7.58 -18.49 -14.86
CA HIS A 432 -8.19 -17.21 -14.51
C HIS A 432 -7.59 -16.64 -13.21
N ILE A 433 -7.74 -15.33 -13.01
CA ILE A 433 -7.40 -14.64 -11.75
C ILE A 433 -8.70 -14.26 -11.05
N SER A 434 -9.01 -14.88 -9.90
CA SER A 434 -10.10 -14.42 -9.04
C SER A 434 -9.69 -13.12 -8.33
N THR A 435 -10.33 -12.01 -8.67
CA THR A 435 -10.01 -10.70 -8.08
C THR A 435 -11.27 -9.87 -7.89
N ARG A 436 -11.22 -8.91 -6.96
CA ARG A 436 -12.22 -7.84 -6.89
C ARG A 436 -12.36 -7.20 -8.27
N VAL A 437 -13.61 -7.12 -8.75
CA VAL A 437 -13.97 -6.46 -10.01
C VAL A 437 -13.59 -4.99 -9.91
N ALA A 438 -12.82 -4.53 -10.89
CA ALA A 438 -12.39 -3.15 -11.07
C ALA A 438 -12.13 -2.89 -12.55
N GLY A 439 -12.51 -1.72 -13.03
CA GLY A 439 -12.45 -1.33 -14.43
C GLY A 439 -13.59 -0.36 -14.75
N THR A 440 -13.63 0.13 -15.99
CA THR A 440 -14.69 1.04 -16.44
C THR A 440 -15.91 0.25 -16.92
N ILE A 441 -17.08 0.52 -16.33
CA ILE A 441 -18.38 -0.06 -16.74
C ILE A 441 -18.60 0.20 -18.24
N GLY A 442 -19.21 -0.74 -18.96
CA GLY A 442 -19.40 -0.68 -20.42
C GLY A 442 -18.24 -1.23 -21.25
N TYR A 443 -17.02 -1.29 -20.70
CA TYR A 443 -15.84 -1.90 -21.34
C TYR A 443 -15.48 -3.26 -20.72
N MET A 444 -16.02 -3.58 -19.56
CA MET A 444 -15.76 -4.84 -18.86
C MET A 444 -16.45 -6.03 -19.54
N ALA A 445 -15.72 -7.12 -19.69
CA ALA A 445 -16.27 -8.38 -20.17
C ALA A 445 -17.32 -8.94 -19.19
N PRO A 446 -18.40 -9.58 -19.67
CA PRO A 446 -19.52 -10.03 -18.84
C PRO A 446 -19.09 -11.06 -17.79
N GLU A 447 -18.21 -12.01 -18.13
CA GLU A 447 -17.72 -13.02 -17.19
C GLU A 447 -16.89 -12.41 -16.05
N TYR A 448 -16.15 -11.34 -16.36
CA TYR A 448 -15.36 -10.63 -15.38
C TYR A 448 -16.24 -9.74 -14.50
N ALA A 449 -17.22 -9.04 -15.08
CA ALA A 449 -18.13 -8.18 -14.34
C ALA A 449 -19.09 -8.97 -13.42
N LEU A 450 -19.56 -10.14 -13.86
CA LEU A 450 -20.53 -10.96 -13.14
C LEU A 450 -19.87 -11.88 -12.10
N TRP A 451 -18.75 -12.52 -12.46
CA TRP A 451 -18.14 -13.56 -11.62
C TRP A 451 -16.76 -13.20 -11.09
N GLY A 452 -16.15 -12.09 -11.53
CA GLY A 452 -14.77 -11.75 -11.15
C GLY A 452 -13.70 -12.63 -11.79
N TYR A 453 -14.06 -13.39 -12.84
CA TYR A 453 -13.16 -14.28 -13.56
C TYR A 453 -12.33 -13.47 -14.55
N LEU A 454 -11.15 -13.03 -14.13
CA LEU A 454 -10.28 -12.24 -14.98
C LEU A 454 -9.35 -13.13 -15.82
N THR A 455 -9.37 -12.95 -17.13
CA THR A 455 -8.47 -13.61 -18.09
C THR A 455 -7.93 -12.59 -19.09
N ASN A 456 -6.97 -12.99 -19.92
CA ASN A 456 -6.53 -12.18 -21.07
C ASN A 456 -7.66 -11.92 -22.09
N LYS A 457 -8.73 -12.72 -22.10
CA LYS A 457 -9.92 -12.51 -22.94
C LYS A 457 -10.78 -11.34 -22.47
N ALA A 458 -10.60 -10.87 -21.24
CA ALA A 458 -11.27 -9.66 -20.77
C ALA A 458 -10.77 -8.42 -21.53
N ASP A 459 -9.46 -8.29 -21.72
CA ASP A 459 -8.90 -7.17 -22.49
C ASP A 459 -9.24 -7.26 -23.99
N VAL A 460 -9.40 -8.47 -24.53
CA VAL A 460 -9.86 -8.68 -25.92
C VAL A 460 -11.28 -8.13 -26.10
N TYR A 461 -12.17 -8.40 -25.13
CA TYR A 461 -13.52 -7.84 -25.14
C TYR A 461 -13.48 -6.31 -25.10
N SER A 462 -12.71 -5.74 -24.17
CA SER A 462 -12.55 -4.29 -24.07
C SER A 462 -11.96 -3.66 -25.34
N PHE A 463 -11.01 -4.33 -26.01
CA PHE A 463 -10.51 -3.92 -27.33
C PHE A 463 -11.63 -3.87 -28.38
N GLY A 464 -12.49 -4.89 -28.43
CA GLY A 464 -13.63 -4.93 -29.34
C GLY A 464 -14.60 -3.77 -29.13
N VAL A 465 -14.88 -3.40 -27.87
CA VAL A 465 -15.71 -2.22 -27.55
C VAL A 465 -15.08 -0.94 -28.08
N VAL A 466 -13.77 -0.73 -27.87
CA VAL A 466 -13.05 0.45 -28.39
C VAL A 466 -13.01 0.46 -29.92
N ALA A 467 -12.88 -0.71 -30.57
CA ALA A 467 -12.93 -0.81 -32.02
C ALA A 467 -14.31 -0.40 -32.58
N LEU A 468 -15.41 -0.78 -31.92
CA LEU A 468 -16.74 -0.28 -32.27
C LEU A 468 -16.87 1.23 -32.05
N GLU A 469 -16.30 1.74 -30.95
CA GLU A 469 -16.28 3.17 -30.63
C GLU A 469 -15.59 4.00 -31.72
N ILE A 470 -14.45 3.51 -32.22
CA ILE A 470 -13.70 4.11 -33.32
C ILE A 470 -14.51 4.06 -34.61
N ALA A 471 -15.03 2.88 -34.98
CA ALA A 471 -15.79 2.73 -36.21
C ALA A 471 -17.05 3.62 -36.23
N ALA A 472 -17.73 3.76 -35.09
CA ALA A 472 -18.96 4.55 -34.98
C ALA A 472 -18.73 6.04 -34.71
N GLY A 473 -17.55 6.45 -34.25
CA GLY A 473 -17.26 7.82 -33.83
C GLY A 473 -18.13 8.30 -32.65
N LYS A 474 -18.60 7.37 -31.81
CA LYS A 474 -19.53 7.64 -30.69
C LYS A 474 -19.01 7.09 -29.39
N ASP A 475 -19.02 7.92 -28.34
CA ASP A 475 -18.64 7.54 -26.97
C ASP A 475 -19.61 6.47 -26.43
N ASN A 476 -19.08 5.28 -26.16
CA ASN A 476 -19.86 4.12 -25.69
C ASN A 476 -20.66 4.40 -24.41
N MET A 477 -20.19 5.30 -23.54
CA MET A 477 -20.86 5.62 -22.27
C MET A 477 -21.97 6.66 -22.42
N LYS A 478 -21.91 7.50 -23.46
CA LYS A 478 -22.88 8.57 -23.71
C LYS A 478 -23.89 8.24 -24.80
N PHE A 479 -23.65 7.16 -25.53
CA PHE A 479 -24.50 6.77 -26.63
C PHE A 479 -25.84 6.17 -26.14
N ARG A 480 -26.93 6.92 -26.36
CA ARG A 480 -28.31 6.43 -26.25
C ARG A 480 -29.07 6.82 -27.52
N PRO A 481 -29.11 5.95 -28.54
CA PRO A 481 -29.70 6.30 -29.83
C PRO A 481 -31.24 6.37 -29.79
N SER A 482 -31.91 5.60 -28.93
CA SER A 482 -33.36 5.58 -28.71
C SER A 482 -33.72 4.59 -27.59
N ASP A 483 -34.98 4.56 -27.12
CA ASP A 483 -35.50 3.61 -26.11
C ASP A 483 -35.35 2.11 -26.47
N GLN A 484 -34.86 1.79 -27.66
CA GLN A 484 -34.75 0.42 -28.20
C GLN A 484 -33.35 -0.22 -28.07
N TYR A 485 -32.28 0.54 -27.79
CA TYR A 485 -30.91 -0.01 -27.72
C TYR A 485 -30.23 0.37 -26.41
N VAL A 486 -29.57 -0.60 -25.77
CA VAL A 486 -28.96 -0.41 -24.45
C VAL A 486 -27.55 0.19 -24.54
N CYS A 487 -26.77 -0.18 -25.56
CA CYS A 487 -25.38 0.29 -25.74
C CYS A 487 -24.92 0.19 -27.20
N LEU A 488 -23.69 0.66 -27.49
CA LEU A 488 -23.12 0.62 -28.84
C LEU A 488 -23.00 -0.80 -29.39
N LEU A 489 -22.64 -1.77 -28.53
CA LEU A 489 -22.54 -3.18 -28.89
C LEU A 489 -23.90 -3.77 -29.32
N ASP A 490 -24.96 -3.44 -28.58
CA ASP A 490 -26.33 -3.89 -28.87
C ASP A 490 -26.81 -3.38 -30.25
N TRP A 491 -26.55 -2.10 -30.54
CA TRP A 491 -26.83 -1.52 -31.85
C TRP A 491 -26.05 -2.21 -32.98
N ALA A 492 -24.75 -2.48 -32.78
CA ALA A 492 -23.90 -3.15 -33.77
C ALA A 492 -24.37 -4.59 -34.07
N LEU A 493 -24.82 -5.34 -33.05
CA LEU A 493 -25.36 -6.70 -33.22
C LEU A 493 -26.67 -6.71 -34.03
N VAL A 494 -27.57 -5.77 -33.76
CA VAL A 494 -28.81 -5.63 -34.53
C VAL A 494 -28.53 -5.27 -35.99
N LEU A 495 -27.55 -4.39 -36.23
CA LEU A 495 -27.13 -4.06 -37.60
C LEU A 495 -26.47 -5.24 -38.32
N GLN A 496 -25.68 -6.06 -37.61
CA GLN A 496 -25.10 -7.28 -38.14
C GLN A 496 -26.19 -8.27 -38.58
N GLN A 497 -27.20 -8.51 -37.75
CA GLN A 497 -28.32 -9.41 -38.09
C GLN A 497 -29.14 -8.92 -39.28
N LYS A 498 -29.30 -7.61 -39.42
CA LYS A 498 -30.00 -6.99 -40.56
C LYS A 498 -29.13 -6.86 -41.82
N GLY A 499 -27.85 -7.22 -41.76
CA GLY A 499 -26.90 -7.06 -42.87
C GLY A 499 -26.58 -5.59 -43.20
N ARG A 500 -26.83 -4.65 -42.27
CA ARG A 500 -26.70 -3.20 -42.48
C ARG A 500 -25.57 -2.58 -41.65
N LEU A 501 -24.42 -3.27 -41.56
CA LEU A 501 -23.26 -2.82 -40.78
C LEU A 501 -22.75 -1.42 -41.14
N MET A 502 -22.90 -1.01 -42.40
CA MET A 502 -22.44 0.30 -42.87
C MET A 502 -23.14 1.47 -42.16
N GLU A 503 -24.34 1.27 -41.60
CA GLU A 503 -25.03 2.30 -40.81
C GLU A 503 -24.35 2.58 -39.46
N LEU A 504 -23.45 1.70 -39.03
CA LEU A 504 -22.67 1.89 -37.81
C LEU A 504 -21.57 2.93 -38.00
N VAL A 505 -21.02 3.06 -39.21
CA VAL A 505 -19.81 3.85 -39.49
C VAL A 505 -20.05 5.34 -39.27
N ASP A 506 -19.09 6.05 -38.67
CA ASP A 506 -19.18 7.49 -38.38
C ASP A 506 -19.50 8.30 -39.65
N PRO A 507 -20.65 8.98 -39.71
CA PRO A 507 -21.01 9.82 -40.85
C PRO A 507 -20.02 10.97 -41.12
N GLN A 508 -19.23 11.38 -40.13
CA GLN A 508 -18.23 12.44 -40.28
C GLN A 508 -16.98 12.04 -41.07
N LEU A 509 -16.79 10.75 -41.36
CA LEU A 509 -15.65 10.27 -42.15
C LEU A 509 -15.75 10.63 -43.64
N GLY A 510 -16.92 11.07 -44.11
CA GLY A 510 -17.15 11.40 -45.51
C GLY A 510 -17.15 10.16 -46.42
N PRO A 511 -17.02 10.31 -47.74
CA PRO A 511 -17.05 9.20 -48.69
C PRO A 511 -15.70 8.49 -48.89
N ASP A 512 -14.60 9.06 -48.40
CA ASP A 512 -13.22 8.69 -48.77
C ASP A 512 -12.60 7.56 -47.93
N PHE A 513 -13.40 6.78 -47.23
CA PHE A 513 -12.92 5.63 -46.44
C PHE A 513 -13.19 4.30 -47.14
N ASP A 514 -12.34 3.32 -46.88
CA ASP A 514 -12.51 1.96 -47.40
C ASP A 514 -13.63 1.24 -46.65
N LYS A 515 -14.72 0.97 -47.38
CA LYS A 515 -15.92 0.30 -46.84
C LYS A 515 -15.65 -1.16 -46.46
N GLU A 516 -14.81 -1.87 -47.22
CA GLU A 516 -14.47 -3.26 -46.93
C GLU A 516 -13.63 -3.35 -45.66
N GLU A 517 -12.69 -2.42 -45.49
CA GLU A 517 -11.87 -2.28 -44.30
C GLU A 517 -12.72 -1.96 -43.05
N ALA A 518 -13.71 -1.07 -43.20
CA ALA A 518 -14.68 -0.73 -42.15
C ALA A 518 -15.52 -1.93 -41.72
N VAL A 519 -16.12 -2.64 -42.67
CA VAL A 519 -16.94 -3.84 -42.38
C VAL A 519 -16.08 -4.93 -41.74
N LYS A 520 -14.86 -5.14 -42.24
CA LYS A 520 -13.90 -6.10 -41.68
C LYS A 520 -13.58 -5.76 -40.22
N MET A 521 -13.27 -4.50 -39.92
CA MET A 521 -13.01 -4.03 -38.57
C MET A 521 -14.20 -4.25 -37.63
N ILE A 522 -15.42 -3.93 -38.08
CA ILE A 522 -16.64 -4.12 -37.28
C ILE A 522 -16.89 -5.61 -37.00
N LYS A 523 -16.71 -6.50 -38.00
CA LYS A 523 -16.82 -7.94 -37.80
C LYS A 523 -15.80 -8.48 -36.78
N ILE A 524 -14.55 -8.01 -36.86
CA ILE A 524 -13.50 -8.36 -35.87
C ILE A 524 -13.88 -7.85 -34.48
N ALA A 525 -14.42 -6.64 -34.38
CA ALA A 525 -14.86 -6.07 -33.11
C ALA A 525 -15.99 -6.90 -32.48
N LEU A 526 -16.98 -7.34 -33.27
CA LEU A 526 -18.06 -8.23 -32.85
C LEU A 526 -17.56 -9.61 -32.41
N LEU A 527 -16.56 -10.17 -33.09
CA LEU A 527 -15.89 -11.41 -32.66
C LEU A 527 -15.20 -11.24 -31.29
N CYS A 528 -14.54 -10.09 -31.09
CA CYS A 528 -13.86 -9.78 -29.83
C CYS A 528 -14.86 -9.58 -28.67
N THR A 529 -16.05 -9.05 -28.93
CA THR A 529 -17.08 -8.80 -27.91
C THR A 529 -18.03 -9.97 -27.67
N ASN A 530 -17.69 -11.18 -28.13
CA ASN A 530 -18.53 -12.35 -27.90
C ASN A 530 -18.78 -12.58 -26.38
N PRO A 531 -20.03 -12.86 -25.94
CA PRO A 531 -20.32 -13.11 -24.53
C PRO A 531 -19.49 -14.25 -23.92
N SER A 532 -19.17 -15.27 -24.72
CA SER A 532 -18.33 -16.39 -24.30
C SER A 532 -16.84 -16.08 -24.50
N PRO A 533 -16.00 -16.07 -23.44
CA PRO A 533 -14.57 -15.82 -23.58
C PRO A 533 -13.84 -16.90 -24.40
N ALA A 534 -14.39 -18.12 -24.48
CA ALA A 534 -13.82 -19.21 -25.27
C ALA A 534 -13.89 -18.93 -26.78
N LEU A 535 -14.97 -18.29 -27.24
CA LEU A 535 -15.21 -17.97 -28.64
C LEU A 535 -14.47 -16.70 -29.11
N ARG A 536 -13.98 -15.87 -28.18
CA ARG A 536 -13.18 -14.68 -28.54
C ARG A 536 -11.84 -15.11 -29.14
N PRO A 537 -11.37 -14.48 -30.23
CA PRO A 537 -10.05 -14.77 -30.77
C PRO A 537 -8.95 -14.34 -29.79
N ALA A 538 -7.77 -14.96 -29.91
CA ALA A 538 -6.57 -14.42 -29.26
C ALA A 538 -6.15 -13.11 -29.93
N MET A 539 -5.54 -12.17 -29.20
CA MET A 539 -5.10 -10.90 -29.81
C MET A 539 -4.06 -11.07 -30.92
N SER A 540 -3.30 -12.17 -30.93
CA SER A 540 -2.45 -12.51 -32.08
C SER A 540 -3.26 -12.81 -33.33
N ALA A 541 -4.35 -13.58 -33.22
CA ALA A 541 -5.26 -13.86 -34.32
C ALA A 541 -5.99 -12.58 -34.79
N VAL A 542 -6.41 -11.71 -33.86
CA VAL A 542 -6.99 -10.40 -34.18
C VAL A 542 -6.01 -9.57 -35.02
N VAL A 543 -4.74 -9.53 -34.62
CA VAL A 543 -3.68 -8.85 -35.38
C VAL A 543 -3.55 -9.46 -36.78
N SER A 544 -3.54 -10.79 -36.93
CA SER A 544 -3.48 -11.46 -38.23
C SER A 544 -4.71 -11.20 -39.11
N MET A 545 -5.91 -11.09 -38.52
CA MET A 545 -7.14 -10.73 -39.24
C MET A 545 -7.08 -9.28 -39.75
N LEU A 546 -6.58 -8.35 -38.93
CA LEU A 546 -6.39 -6.94 -39.33
C LEU A 546 -5.31 -6.78 -40.40
N GLU A 547 -4.25 -7.59 -40.36
CA GLU A 547 -3.22 -7.63 -41.41
C GLU A 547 -3.70 -8.28 -42.72
N GLY A 548 -4.88 -8.93 -42.73
CA GLY A 548 -5.40 -9.64 -43.89
C GLY A 548 -4.76 -11.01 -44.12
N HIS A 549 -4.01 -11.54 -43.15
CA HIS A 549 -3.37 -12.86 -43.22
C HIS A 549 -4.31 -14.01 -42.82
N LEU A 550 -5.49 -13.71 -42.26
CA LEU A 550 -6.44 -14.70 -41.78
C LEU A 550 -7.87 -14.27 -42.13
N ASP A 551 -8.60 -15.13 -42.83
CA ASP A 551 -9.99 -14.89 -43.19
C ASP A 551 -10.91 -14.92 -41.95
N ILE A 552 -11.87 -14.01 -41.93
CA ILE A 552 -12.88 -13.94 -40.89
C ILE A 552 -13.86 -15.08 -41.11
N GLN A 553 -13.87 -16.07 -40.22
CA GLN A 553 -14.99 -17.00 -40.14
C GLN A 553 -16.24 -16.18 -39.80
N ASP A 554 -17.25 -16.22 -40.67
CA ASP A 554 -18.51 -15.53 -40.41
C ASP A 554 -19.09 -16.04 -39.10
N LEU A 555 -19.43 -15.10 -38.21
CA LEU A 555 -20.13 -15.39 -36.97
C LEU A 555 -21.46 -16.08 -37.31
N VAL A 556 -21.52 -17.39 -37.14
CA VAL A 556 -22.80 -18.11 -37.05
C VAL A 556 -23.39 -17.76 -35.69
N MET A 557 -24.13 -16.64 -35.64
CA MET A 557 -24.92 -16.29 -34.47
C MET A 557 -26.15 -17.18 -34.46
N ASP A 558 -26.18 -18.18 -33.58
CA ASP A 558 -27.41 -18.88 -33.23
C ASP A 558 -28.35 -17.88 -32.50
N PRO A 559 -29.54 -17.56 -33.06
CA PRO A 559 -30.49 -16.65 -32.44
C PRO A 559 -30.91 -17.06 -31.03
N SER A 560 -30.79 -18.35 -30.69
CA SER A 560 -31.17 -18.89 -29.38
C SER A 560 -30.21 -18.51 -28.23
N ILE A 561 -28.95 -18.15 -28.53
CA ILE A 561 -27.94 -17.78 -27.51
C ILE A 561 -28.17 -16.35 -26.99
N TYR A 562 -28.78 -15.48 -27.80
CA TYR A 562 -29.24 -14.13 -27.40
C TYR A 562 -30.73 -14.09 -26.99
N GLY A 563 -31.46 -15.19 -27.21
CA GLY A 563 -32.88 -15.33 -26.86
C GLY A 563 -33.15 -15.34 -25.35
N ASP A 564 -32.13 -15.50 -24.51
CA ASP A 564 -32.26 -15.23 -23.07
C ASP A 564 -32.21 -13.72 -22.82
N GLU A 565 -33.32 -13.07 -23.14
CA GLU A 565 -33.69 -11.68 -22.78
C GLU A 565 -33.37 -11.37 -21.30
N TYR A 566 -33.34 -12.40 -20.45
CA TYR A 566 -32.95 -12.38 -19.05
C TYR A 566 -31.49 -11.99 -18.76
N ARG A 567 -30.52 -12.32 -19.63
CA ARG A 567 -29.09 -12.08 -19.34
C ARG A 567 -28.69 -10.62 -19.58
N PHE A 568 -29.25 -10.01 -20.62
CA PHE A 568 -29.11 -8.56 -20.88
C PHE A 568 -30.02 -7.74 -19.97
N ARG A 569 -31.22 -8.22 -19.59
CA ARG A 569 -32.02 -7.59 -18.52
C ARG A 569 -31.28 -7.57 -17.18
N SER A 570 -30.69 -8.68 -16.74
CA SER A 570 -29.90 -8.69 -15.49
C SER A 570 -28.69 -7.75 -15.54
N LEU A 571 -28.03 -7.60 -16.70
CA LEU A 571 -26.96 -6.61 -16.87
C LEU A 571 -27.50 -5.18 -16.92
N LYS A 572 -28.69 -4.96 -17.50
CA LYS A 572 -29.41 -3.69 -17.52
C LYS A 572 -29.86 -3.26 -16.12
N ASP A 573 -30.52 -4.15 -15.39
CA ASP A 573 -30.96 -3.90 -14.01
C ASP A 573 -29.76 -3.59 -13.11
N LYS A 574 -28.65 -4.32 -13.28
CA LYS A 574 -27.40 -4.08 -12.53
C LYS A 574 -26.67 -2.81 -13.00
N TYR A 575 -26.75 -2.45 -14.29
CA TYR A 575 -26.23 -1.19 -14.81
C TYR A 575 -27.03 0.00 -14.28
N ASP A 576 -28.35 -0.09 -14.26
CA ASP A 576 -29.25 0.91 -13.71
C ASP A 576 -29.07 1.04 -12.19
N GLU A 577 -28.86 -0.07 -11.47
CA GLU A 577 -28.55 -0.11 -10.03
C GLU A 577 -27.18 0.53 -9.71
N LEU A 578 -26.15 0.25 -10.52
CA LEU A 578 -24.81 0.85 -10.38
C LEU A 578 -24.78 2.33 -10.76
N GLN A 579 -25.58 2.75 -11.75
CA GLN A 579 -25.76 4.15 -12.12
C GLN A 579 -26.49 4.91 -11.00
N LEU A 580 -27.55 4.33 -10.42
CA LEU A 580 -28.28 4.89 -9.28
C LEU A 580 -27.38 5.08 -8.05
N GLN A 581 -26.47 4.14 -7.79
CA GLN A 581 -25.51 4.28 -6.70
C GLN A 581 -24.53 5.44 -6.91
N SER A 582 -24.04 5.65 -8.14
CA SER A 582 -23.15 6.79 -8.44
C SER A 582 -23.88 8.14 -8.35
N SER A 583 -25.15 8.19 -8.76
CA SER A 583 -25.98 9.39 -8.62
C SER A 583 -26.37 9.64 -7.17
N ASN A 584 -26.68 8.61 -6.37
CA ASN A 584 -27.03 8.75 -4.96
C ASN A 584 -25.82 9.15 -4.10
N GLU A 585 -24.61 8.70 -4.42
CA GLU A 585 -23.39 9.21 -3.77
C GLU A 585 -23.16 10.69 -4.11
N ALA A 586 -23.37 11.10 -5.36
CA ALA A 586 -23.30 12.50 -5.77
C ALA A 586 -24.42 13.36 -5.14
N GLN A 587 -25.66 12.85 -5.06
CA GLN A 587 -26.80 13.51 -4.45
C GLN A 587 -26.64 13.62 -2.93
N SER A 588 -26.08 12.60 -2.25
CA SER A 588 -25.80 12.66 -0.81
C SER A 588 -24.72 13.68 -0.46
N LEU A 589 -23.74 13.87 -1.35
CA LEU A 589 -22.72 14.91 -1.21
C LEU A 589 -23.32 16.31 -1.44
N ILE A 590 -24.25 16.45 -2.40
CA ILE A 590 -24.98 17.69 -2.66
C ILE A 590 -25.97 18.01 -1.52
N ASP A 591 -26.75 17.05 -1.03
CA ASP A 591 -27.67 17.22 0.11
C ASP A 591 -26.90 17.52 1.40
N SER A 592 -25.70 16.95 1.59
CA SER A 592 -24.83 17.34 2.70
C SER A 592 -24.33 18.79 2.58
N MET A 593 -24.07 19.29 1.36
CA MET A 593 -23.70 20.69 1.13
C MET A 593 -24.90 21.65 1.27
N VAL A 594 -26.09 21.25 0.84
CA VAL A 594 -27.33 22.05 0.93
C VAL A 594 -27.83 22.13 2.38
N THR A 595 -27.77 21.04 3.14
CA THR A 595 -28.16 21.03 4.57
C THR A 595 -27.21 21.91 5.41
N THR A 596 -25.97 22.10 4.97
CA THR A 596 -25.00 23.00 5.64
C THR A 596 -25.19 24.48 5.24
N GLN A 597 -25.93 24.78 4.17
CA GLN A 597 -26.22 26.16 3.72
C GLN A 597 -27.62 26.67 4.11
N ILE A 598 -28.57 25.80 4.47
CA ILE A 598 -29.93 26.22 4.89
C ILE A 598 -30.01 26.48 6.42
N GLY A 599 -29.00 26.11 7.20
CA GLY A 599 -28.96 26.31 8.66
C GLY A 599 -28.65 27.73 9.14
N SER A 600 -28.51 28.73 8.27
CA SER A 600 -28.12 30.08 8.69
C SER A 600 -28.72 31.20 7.84
N SER A 601 -30.04 31.36 7.85
CA SER A 601 -30.70 32.67 7.60
C SER A 601 -32.22 32.61 7.73
N SER A 602 -32.75 32.91 8.92
CA SER A 602 -34.00 33.67 9.07
C SER A 602 -34.24 34.05 10.53
N THR A 603 -33.61 35.14 10.99
CA THR A 603 -34.16 35.95 12.08
C THR A 603 -35.17 36.92 11.49
N SER A 604 -36.44 36.73 11.80
CA SER A 604 -37.44 37.80 11.80
C SER A 604 -38.23 37.71 13.10
N THR A 605 -38.12 38.79 13.86
CA THR A 605 -38.87 39.17 15.04
C THR A 605 -40.38 39.00 14.85
N ASN A 606 -41.06 38.34 15.80
CA ASN A 606 -42.15 38.94 16.57
C ASN A 606 -42.74 37.96 17.61
N ASP A 607 -42.96 38.54 18.80
CA ASP A 607 -43.96 38.23 19.82
C ASP A 607 -43.76 37.06 20.80
N LEU A 608 -43.07 37.44 21.88
CA LEU A 608 -43.36 37.03 23.25
C LEU A 608 -44.79 37.42 23.66
N LEU A 609 -45.59 36.44 24.08
CA LEU A 609 -46.61 36.60 25.12
C LEU A 609 -46.97 35.22 25.68
N SER A 610 -46.34 34.83 26.79
CA SER A 610 -47.06 34.52 28.04
C SER A 610 -46.19 33.75 29.05
N ASN A 611 -46.15 34.35 30.24
CA ASN A 611 -46.17 33.71 31.57
C ASN A 611 -44.88 33.14 32.16
N GLN A 612 -44.16 34.07 32.78
CA GLN A 612 -43.73 34.06 34.18
C GLN A 612 -44.13 32.84 35.05
N SER A 613 -43.11 32.21 35.62
CA SER A 613 -42.92 32.06 37.07
C SER A 613 -41.45 31.79 37.37
#